data_AF-A0A172T4T4-F1
#
_entry.id   AF-A0A172T4T4-F1
#
_cell.length_a   1.000
_cell.length_b   1.000
_cell.length_c   1.000
_cell.angle_alpha   90.00
_cell.angle_beta   90.00
_cell.angle_gamma   90.00
#
_symmetry.space_group_name_H-M   'P 1'
#
loop_
_entity.id
_entity.type
_entity.pdbx_description
1 polymer ?
#
loop_
_entity_poly.entity_id
_entity_poly.type
_entity_poly.pdbx_seq_one_letter_code
_entity_poly.pdbx_strand_id
1 'polypeptide(L)'
;MKFFYNLERKDNFEYIVLRVEENNLSGTGAILPIRKNGENYKIFMGVIEEYRSIVEKLHCEDVFVITGILEEHFPNHPKVKFAIQAAVLELFSKKYKLDINKLLGGLKSTKNELCGERLFPEYLGDVFHAKYYPETKKETNTTFVLTKYPNNEMDTILSALSSNYEYLEVISWRELL
;
A
#
# COMPACT_ATOMS: atom_id res chain seq x y z
N MET A 1 17.44 9.01 0.06
CA MET A 1 16.25 9.26 0.94
C MET A 1 16.49 8.67 2.33
N LYS A 2 15.88 9.17 3.41
CA LYS A 2 15.93 8.46 4.72
C LYS A 2 14.76 7.48 4.81
N PHE A 3 15.00 6.29 5.35
CA PHE A 3 13.98 5.26 5.50
C PHE A 3 13.89 4.78 6.95
N PHE A 4 12.69 4.89 7.51
CA PHE A 4 12.35 4.51 8.87
C PHE A 4 11.23 3.48 8.84
N TYR A 5 11.24 2.59 9.81
CA TYR A 5 10.13 1.70 10.04
C TYR A 5 10.01 1.41 11.54
N ASN A 6 8.79 1.28 12.03
CA ASN A 6 8.50 0.98 13.44
C ASN A 6 7.44 -0.12 13.55
N LEU A 7 7.58 -0.96 14.57
CA LEU A 7 6.52 -1.84 15.01
C LEU A 7 5.57 -1.05 15.90
N GLU A 8 4.34 -0.88 15.45
CA GLU A 8 3.28 -0.20 16.19
C GLU A 8 2.32 -1.21 16.81
N ARG A 9 1.71 -0.83 17.94
CA ARG A 9 0.79 -1.68 18.71
C ARG A 9 -0.52 -0.97 19.02
N LYS A 10 -1.65 -1.62 18.70
CA LYS A 10 -3.00 -1.14 19.06
C LYS A 10 -3.88 -2.31 19.46
N ASP A 11 -4.49 -2.25 20.64
CA ASP A 11 -5.32 -3.32 21.22
C ASP A 11 -4.74 -4.74 21.08
N ASN A 12 -3.44 -4.92 21.41
CA ASN A 12 -2.66 -6.18 21.25
C ASN A 12 -2.41 -6.65 19.82
N PHE A 13 -2.75 -5.84 18.82
CA PHE A 13 -2.39 -6.06 17.43
C PHE A 13 -1.10 -5.32 17.07
N GLU A 14 -0.28 -5.97 16.24
CA GLU A 14 1.04 -5.52 15.82
C GLU A 14 1.04 -5.29 14.31
N TYR A 15 1.42 -4.09 13.89
CA TYR A 15 1.53 -3.72 12.47
C TYR A 15 2.76 -2.83 12.28
N ILE A 16 3.20 -2.69 11.04
CA ILE A 16 4.44 -1.97 10.74
C ILE A 16 4.09 -0.67 10.04
N VAL A 17 4.65 0.42 10.51
CA VAL A 17 4.57 1.72 9.85
C VAL A 17 5.92 2.05 9.25
N LEU A 18 5.92 2.38 7.96
CA LEU A 18 7.07 2.81 7.18
C LEU A 18 6.99 4.31 6.97
N ARG A 19 8.13 5.00 7.05
CA ARG A 19 8.24 6.42 6.73
C ARG A 19 9.48 6.67 5.87
N VAL A 20 9.27 7.35 4.76
CA VAL A 20 10.36 7.86 3.91
C VAL A 20 10.44 9.37 4.04
N GLU A 21 11.65 9.92 4.06
CA GLU A 21 11.86 11.37 4.19
C GLU A 21 12.90 11.90 3.21
N GLU A 22 12.58 13.05 2.61
CA GLU A 22 13.48 13.84 1.78
C GLU A 22 13.12 15.34 1.93
N ASN A 23 14.12 16.20 2.15
CA ASN A 23 13.95 17.67 2.21
C ASN A 23 12.80 18.18 3.12
N ASN A 24 12.72 17.66 4.36
CA ASN A 24 11.67 17.97 5.37
C ASN A 24 10.24 17.53 4.98
N LEU A 25 10.09 16.77 3.90
CA LEU A 25 8.83 16.12 3.56
C LEU A 25 8.91 14.66 3.93
N SER A 26 7.76 14.08 4.27
CA SER A 26 7.65 12.67 4.61
C SER A 26 6.45 12.03 3.94
N GLY A 27 6.62 10.77 3.55
CA GLY A 27 5.53 9.90 3.14
C GLY A 27 5.47 8.66 4.02
N THR A 28 4.28 8.11 4.17
CA THR A 28 3.92 7.05 5.10
C THR A 28 3.34 5.87 4.34
N GLY A 29 3.75 4.68 4.74
CA GLY A 29 3.13 3.43 4.34
C GLY A 29 2.93 2.56 5.57
N ALA A 30 2.10 1.54 5.48
CA ALA A 30 1.94 0.58 6.55
C ALA A 30 1.66 -0.81 6.01
N ILE A 31 2.02 -1.81 6.82
CA ILE A 31 1.81 -3.22 6.54
C ILE A 31 1.00 -3.79 7.69
N LEU A 32 -0.15 -4.36 7.35
CA LEU A 32 -1.02 -5.07 8.28
C LEU A 32 -0.83 -6.59 8.12
N PRO A 33 -0.17 -7.27 9.08
CA PRO A 33 -0.05 -8.72 9.09
C PRO A 33 -1.38 -9.39 9.43
N ILE A 34 -1.83 -10.31 8.59
CA ILE A 34 -3.04 -11.09 8.79
C ILE A 34 -2.66 -12.48 9.32
N ARG A 35 -2.76 -12.68 10.64
CA ARG A 35 -2.30 -13.91 11.31
C ARG A 35 -2.97 -15.19 10.81
N LYS A 36 -4.26 -15.14 10.46
CA LYS A 36 -5.00 -16.27 9.86
C LYS A 36 -4.41 -16.74 8.51
N ASN A 37 -3.66 -15.87 7.83
CA ASN A 37 -2.95 -16.19 6.59
C ASN A 37 -1.50 -16.65 6.85
N GLY A 38 -1.13 -16.90 8.12
CA GLY A 38 0.24 -17.24 8.51
C GLY A 38 1.21 -16.05 8.54
N GLU A 39 0.71 -14.83 8.37
CA GLU A 39 1.55 -13.63 8.35
C GLU A 39 1.91 -13.17 9.77
N ASN A 40 3.13 -12.66 9.93
CA ASN A 40 3.56 -12.01 11.16
C ASN A 40 4.50 -10.83 10.88
N TYR A 41 4.61 -9.92 11.83
CA TYR A 41 5.42 -8.71 11.68
C TYR A 41 6.92 -9.02 11.51
N LYS A 42 7.44 -10.12 12.08
CA LYS A 42 8.86 -10.46 12.01
C LYS A 42 9.29 -10.79 10.59
N ILE A 43 8.45 -11.50 9.83
CA ILE A 43 8.68 -11.80 8.41
C ILE A 43 8.84 -10.49 7.64
N PHE A 44 7.87 -9.58 7.78
CA PHE A 44 7.90 -8.32 7.07
C PHE A 44 9.05 -7.41 7.48
N MET A 45 9.40 -7.35 8.77
CA MET A 45 10.57 -6.59 9.23
C MET A 45 11.88 -7.12 8.62
N GLY A 46 12.04 -8.44 8.51
CA GLY A 46 13.20 -9.02 7.83
C GLY A 46 13.29 -8.58 6.37
N VAL A 47 12.17 -8.65 5.64
CA VAL A 47 12.11 -8.18 4.24
C VAL A 47 12.39 -6.69 4.12
N ILE A 48 11.87 -5.86 5.04
CA ILE A 48 12.12 -4.41 5.05
C ILE A 48 13.61 -4.12 5.19
N GLU A 49 14.32 -4.87 6.03
CA GLU A 49 15.77 -4.72 6.19
C GLU A 49 16.53 -5.10 4.90
N GLU A 50 16.12 -6.16 4.19
CA GLU A 50 16.72 -6.48 2.89
C GLU A 50 16.55 -5.34 1.89
N TYR A 51 15.39 -4.67 1.87
CA TYR A 51 15.12 -3.56 0.97
C TYR A 51 15.71 -2.21 1.39
N ARG A 52 16.05 -2.04 2.68
CA ARG A 52 16.44 -0.74 3.25
C ARG A 52 17.55 -0.06 2.46
N SER A 53 18.64 -0.78 2.21
CA SER A 53 19.83 -0.22 1.55
C SER A 53 19.56 0.24 0.11
N ILE A 54 18.54 -0.32 -0.54
CA ILE A 54 18.08 0.08 -1.87
C ILE A 54 17.24 1.35 -1.74
N VAL A 55 16.20 1.31 -0.90
CA VAL A 55 15.28 2.45 -0.69
C VAL A 55 16.03 3.72 -0.28
N GLU A 56 17.05 3.60 0.58
CA GLU A 56 17.84 4.75 1.04
C GLU A 56 18.68 5.41 -0.08
N LYS A 57 19.05 4.66 -1.13
CA LYS A 57 19.81 5.15 -2.28
C LYS A 57 18.93 5.77 -3.38
N LEU A 58 17.63 5.51 -3.35
CA LEU A 58 16.69 6.02 -4.34
C LEU A 58 16.23 7.45 -4.02
N HIS A 59 15.65 8.08 -5.04
CA HIS A 59 14.92 9.34 -4.98
C HIS A 59 13.41 9.09 -5.03
N CYS A 60 12.60 10.07 -4.62
CA CYS A 60 11.15 9.88 -4.65
C CYS A 60 10.57 9.75 -6.07
N GLU A 61 11.30 10.25 -7.06
CA GLU A 61 10.99 10.17 -8.49
C GLU A 61 11.06 8.72 -9.01
N ASP A 62 11.77 7.84 -8.31
CA ASP A 62 11.88 6.42 -8.63
C ASP A 62 10.61 5.62 -8.26
N VAL A 63 9.56 6.29 -7.74
CA VAL A 63 8.28 5.67 -7.35
C VAL A 63 7.65 4.78 -8.43
N PHE A 64 7.86 5.12 -9.70
CA PHE A 64 7.29 4.40 -10.83
C PHE A 64 8.03 3.10 -11.18
N VAL A 65 9.23 2.90 -10.66
CA VAL A 65 10.09 1.74 -10.95
C VAL A 65 10.50 0.97 -9.70
N ILE A 66 10.30 1.53 -8.51
CA ILE A 66 10.78 0.97 -7.24
C ILE A 66 10.29 -0.46 -7.01
N THR A 67 9.04 -0.79 -7.33
CA THR A 67 8.49 -2.14 -7.13
C THR A 67 9.20 -3.19 -7.99
N GLY A 68 9.64 -2.82 -9.20
CA GLY A 68 10.45 -3.67 -10.07
C GLY A 68 11.85 -3.90 -9.51
N ILE A 69 12.51 -2.83 -9.07
CA ILE A 69 13.85 -2.90 -8.46
C ILE A 69 13.83 -3.80 -7.21
N LEU A 70 12.82 -3.64 -6.35
CA LEU A 70 12.68 -4.46 -5.14
C LEU A 70 12.38 -5.93 -5.49
N GLU A 71 11.52 -6.19 -6.48
CA GLU A 71 11.20 -7.55 -6.92
C GLU A 71 12.41 -8.29 -7.51
N GLU A 72 13.24 -7.60 -8.29
CA GLU A 72 14.48 -8.17 -8.84
C GLU A 72 15.49 -8.51 -7.75
N HIS A 73 15.52 -7.73 -6.66
CA HIS A 73 16.44 -7.94 -5.55
C HIS A 73 16.01 -9.09 -4.63
N PHE A 74 14.76 -9.08 -4.17
CA PHE A 74 14.23 -10.09 -3.26
C PHE A 74 12.74 -10.35 -3.53
N PRO A 75 12.39 -11.29 -4.42
CA PRO A 75 11.05 -11.39 -5.00
C PRO A 75 9.97 -11.89 -4.02
N ASN A 76 8.70 -11.78 -4.44
CA ASN A 76 7.51 -12.34 -3.76
C ASN A 76 7.15 -11.72 -2.40
N HIS A 77 7.39 -10.42 -2.22
CA HIS A 77 6.99 -9.68 -1.02
C HIS A 77 6.03 -8.51 -1.29
N PRO A 78 4.82 -8.78 -1.83
CA PRO A 78 3.93 -7.75 -2.34
C PRO A 78 3.56 -6.69 -1.29
N LYS A 79 3.13 -7.09 -0.10
CA LYS A 79 2.73 -6.12 0.94
C LYS A 79 3.83 -5.13 1.31
N VAL A 80 5.09 -5.59 1.34
CA VAL A 80 6.23 -4.73 1.67
C VAL A 80 6.51 -3.75 0.54
N LYS A 81 6.55 -4.24 -0.70
CA LYS A 81 6.74 -3.39 -1.89
C LYS A 81 5.62 -2.35 -2.01
N PHE A 82 4.37 -2.78 -1.81
CA PHE A 82 3.20 -1.90 -1.85
C PHE A 82 3.30 -0.80 -0.79
N ALA A 83 3.64 -1.14 0.45
CA ALA A 83 3.78 -0.17 1.54
C ALA A 83 4.94 0.81 1.30
N ILE A 84 6.08 0.33 0.78
CA ILE A 84 7.20 1.20 0.40
C ILE A 84 6.77 2.14 -0.73
N GLN A 85 6.18 1.63 -1.81
CA GLN A 85 5.74 2.46 -2.93
C GLN A 85 4.67 3.47 -2.51
N ALA A 86 3.74 3.09 -1.64
CA ALA A 86 2.76 4.00 -1.05
C ALA A 86 3.43 5.16 -0.29
N ALA A 87 4.42 4.86 0.55
CA ALA A 87 5.18 5.88 1.28
C ALA A 87 5.94 6.80 0.32
N VAL A 88 6.63 6.25 -0.69
CA VAL A 88 7.37 7.04 -1.69
C VAL A 88 6.42 7.88 -2.54
N LEU A 89 5.25 7.36 -2.89
CA LEU A 89 4.24 8.09 -3.66
C LEU A 89 3.62 9.24 -2.87
N GLU A 90 3.36 9.06 -1.58
CA GLU A 90 2.91 10.16 -0.72
C GLU A 90 3.98 11.26 -0.62
N LEU A 91 5.25 10.88 -0.47
CA LEU A 91 6.37 11.83 -0.48
C LEU A 91 6.47 12.58 -1.82
N PHE A 92 6.39 11.85 -2.94
CA PHE A 92 6.41 12.41 -4.29
C PHE A 92 5.27 13.41 -4.49
N SER A 93 4.04 13.04 -4.11
CA SER A 93 2.86 13.91 -4.16
C SER A 93 3.08 15.21 -3.38
N LYS A 94 3.65 15.14 -2.17
CA LYS A 94 3.95 16.32 -1.35
C LYS A 94 5.05 17.19 -1.97
N LYS A 95 6.13 16.58 -2.48
CA LYS A 95 7.27 17.30 -3.09
C LYS A 95 6.82 18.12 -4.30
N TYR A 96 5.95 17.57 -5.13
CA TYR A 96 5.47 18.21 -6.35
C TYR A 96 4.09 18.87 -6.21
N LYS A 97 3.50 18.89 -5.00
CA LYS A 97 2.16 19.42 -4.73
C LYS A 97 1.09 18.83 -5.66
N LEU A 98 1.17 17.53 -5.91
CA LEU A 98 0.24 16.80 -6.77
C LEU A 98 -0.89 16.22 -5.93
N ASP A 99 -2.12 16.34 -6.43
CA ASP A 99 -3.30 15.72 -5.84
C ASP A 99 -3.25 14.19 -6.09
N ILE A 100 -3.17 13.42 -5.02
CA ILE A 100 -3.09 11.96 -5.08
C ILE A 100 -4.32 11.34 -5.76
N ASN A 101 -5.50 11.96 -5.62
CA ASN A 101 -6.72 11.47 -6.26
C ASN A 101 -6.66 11.65 -7.77
N LYS A 102 -5.91 12.63 -8.27
CA LYS A 102 -5.67 12.77 -9.73
C LYS A 102 -4.63 11.78 -10.24
N LEU A 103 -3.66 11.40 -9.40
CA LEU A 103 -2.63 10.44 -9.76
C LEU A 103 -3.16 9.00 -9.76
N LEU A 104 -3.90 8.63 -8.72
CA LEU A 104 -4.36 7.26 -8.47
C LEU A 104 -5.84 7.05 -8.73
N GLY A 105 -6.67 8.07 -8.57
CA GLY A 105 -8.12 7.92 -8.63
C GLY A 105 -8.66 7.70 -10.04
N GLY A 106 -9.86 7.12 -10.07
CA GLY A 106 -10.63 6.83 -11.27
C GLY A 106 -11.94 7.63 -11.31
N LEU A 107 -12.74 7.36 -12.33
CA LEU A 107 -14.04 8.00 -12.57
C LEU A 107 -15.22 7.10 -12.18
N LYS A 108 -14.99 5.98 -11.48
CA LYS A 108 -16.06 5.06 -11.12
C LYS A 108 -16.86 5.62 -9.94
N SER A 109 -18.19 5.48 -10.02
CA SER A 109 -19.07 5.68 -8.87
C SER A 109 -19.12 4.40 -8.06
N THR A 110 -18.34 4.35 -6.98
CA THR A 110 -18.19 3.17 -6.13
C THR A 110 -19.44 2.89 -5.31
N LYS A 111 -19.88 1.63 -5.28
CA LYS A 111 -20.99 1.10 -4.47
C LYS A 111 -20.42 0.30 -3.30
N ASN A 112 -20.97 0.51 -2.11
CA ASN A 112 -20.57 -0.24 -0.92
C ASN A 112 -21.32 -1.59 -0.87
N GLU A 113 -20.96 -2.48 -1.78
CA GLU A 113 -21.62 -3.76 -2.04
C GLU A 113 -20.57 -4.84 -2.33
N LEU A 114 -20.82 -6.06 -1.87
CA LEU A 114 -20.01 -7.22 -2.20
C LEU A 114 -20.40 -7.78 -3.56
N CYS A 115 -19.44 -7.88 -4.48
CA CYS A 115 -19.60 -8.50 -5.78
C CYS A 115 -18.32 -9.24 -6.18
N GLY A 116 -18.42 -10.58 -6.28
CA GLY A 116 -17.31 -11.45 -6.65
C GLY A 116 -16.20 -11.54 -5.61
N GLU A 117 -14.94 -11.65 -6.06
CA GLU A 117 -13.80 -11.91 -5.17
C GLU A 117 -13.33 -10.64 -4.45
N ARG A 118 -12.92 -10.79 -3.18
CA ARG A 118 -12.30 -9.71 -2.40
C ARG A 118 -10.86 -9.48 -2.85
N LEU A 119 -10.56 -8.26 -3.28
CA LEU A 119 -9.22 -7.84 -3.61
C LEU A 119 -8.68 -6.89 -2.53
N PHE A 120 -7.65 -7.34 -1.82
CA PHE A 120 -6.83 -6.45 -1.02
C PHE A 120 -5.68 -5.96 -1.89
N PRO A 121 -5.59 -4.64 -2.19
CA PRO A 121 -4.62 -4.12 -3.15
C PRO A 121 -3.17 -4.38 -2.72
N GLU A 122 -2.89 -4.50 -1.43
CA GLU A 122 -1.55 -4.75 -0.91
C GLU A 122 -0.97 -6.10 -1.37
N TYR A 123 -1.82 -7.08 -1.72
CA TYR A 123 -1.37 -8.36 -2.27
C TYR A 123 -0.95 -8.29 -3.74
N LEU A 124 -1.30 -7.23 -4.46
CA LEU A 124 -0.82 -7.01 -5.83
C LEU A 124 0.63 -6.52 -5.86
N GLY A 125 1.11 -5.96 -4.75
CA GLY A 125 2.50 -5.54 -4.57
C GLY A 125 2.93 -4.27 -5.29
N ASP A 126 2.02 -3.67 -6.06
CA ASP A 126 2.24 -2.44 -6.82
C ASP A 126 0.95 -1.60 -6.84
N VAL A 127 1.08 -0.35 -6.43
CA VAL A 127 0.00 0.64 -6.34
C VAL A 127 -0.57 0.98 -7.72
N PHE A 128 0.27 1.11 -8.74
CA PHE A 128 -0.18 1.38 -10.11
C PHE A 128 -0.80 0.14 -10.74
N HIS A 129 -0.29 -1.06 -10.44
CA HIS A 129 -0.98 -2.29 -10.84
C HIS A 129 -2.38 -2.36 -10.22
N ALA A 130 -2.52 -2.05 -8.92
CA ALA A 130 -3.83 -1.97 -8.27
C ALA A 130 -4.76 -0.98 -8.97
N LYS A 131 -4.27 0.22 -9.32
CA LYS A 131 -5.07 1.22 -10.06
C LYS A 131 -5.72 0.64 -11.33
N TYR A 132 -4.95 -0.08 -12.15
CA TYR A 132 -5.42 -0.58 -13.46
C TYR A 132 -5.98 -1.99 -13.43
N TYR A 133 -5.98 -2.67 -12.28
CA TYR A 133 -6.46 -4.05 -12.12
C TYR A 133 -7.88 -4.27 -12.67
N PRO A 134 -8.87 -3.38 -12.45
CA PRO A 134 -10.22 -3.55 -13.02
C PRO A 134 -10.25 -3.57 -14.55
N GLU A 135 -9.33 -2.87 -15.21
CA GLU A 135 -9.28 -2.78 -16.67
C GLU A 135 -8.65 -4.02 -17.30
N THR A 136 -7.73 -4.68 -16.59
CA THR A 136 -7.06 -5.91 -17.04
C THR A 136 -7.90 -7.16 -16.77
N LYS A 137 -8.88 -7.08 -15.87
CA LYS A 137 -9.72 -8.20 -15.40
C LYS A 137 -11.22 -7.98 -15.63
N LYS A 138 -11.60 -7.38 -16.77
CA LYS A 138 -12.99 -7.01 -17.12
C LYS A 138 -14.04 -8.12 -16.96
N GLU A 139 -13.65 -9.39 -16.93
CA GLU A 139 -14.55 -10.53 -16.84
C GLU A 139 -14.82 -11.02 -15.40
N THR A 140 -14.08 -10.53 -14.39
CA THR A 140 -14.25 -10.95 -13.00
C THR A 140 -14.82 -9.84 -12.14
N ASN A 141 -16.02 -10.07 -11.59
CA ASN A 141 -16.55 -9.25 -10.52
C ASN A 141 -15.53 -9.25 -9.35
N THR A 142 -15.09 -8.06 -8.97
CA THR A 142 -14.07 -7.87 -7.92
C THR A 142 -14.55 -6.78 -6.98
N THR A 143 -14.46 -7.04 -5.69
CA THR A 143 -14.72 -6.07 -4.63
C THR A 143 -13.39 -5.55 -4.09
N PHE A 144 -13.15 -4.25 -4.23
CA PHE A 144 -11.99 -3.61 -3.61
C PHE A 144 -12.17 -3.56 -2.10
N VAL A 145 -11.19 -4.08 -1.36
CA VAL A 145 -11.21 -3.99 0.10
C VAL A 145 -10.40 -2.77 0.53
N LEU A 146 -11.10 -1.76 1.05
CA LEU A 146 -10.48 -0.61 1.70
C LEU A 146 -10.30 -0.94 3.17
N THR A 147 -9.11 -1.40 3.50
CA THR A 147 -8.70 -1.65 4.88
C THR A 147 -8.50 -0.33 5.63
N LYS A 148 -9.22 -0.13 6.73
CA LYS A 148 -8.98 0.97 7.69
C LYS A 148 -7.90 0.57 8.67
N TYR A 149 -6.73 1.18 8.52
CA TYR A 149 -5.57 0.95 9.39
C TYR A 149 -5.75 1.66 10.75
N PRO A 150 -5.04 1.21 11.80
CA PRO A 150 -5.11 1.76 13.16
C PRO A 150 -5.13 3.29 13.26
N ASN A 151 -4.27 4.01 12.53
CA ASN A 151 -4.23 5.47 12.52
C ASN A 151 -4.32 6.04 11.09
N ASN A 152 -5.02 5.33 10.20
CA ASN A 152 -5.28 5.77 8.83
C ASN A 152 -4.00 5.97 7.99
N GLU A 153 -2.94 5.24 8.30
CA GLU A 153 -1.62 5.37 7.65
C GLU A 153 -1.69 5.18 6.12
N MET A 154 -2.61 4.33 5.66
CA MET A 154 -2.81 3.99 4.25
C MET A 154 -4.05 4.66 3.64
N ASP A 155 -4.81 5.44 4.41
CA ASP A 155 -6.13 5.93 3.97
C ASP A 155 -6.04 6.78 2.70
N THR A 156 -5.03 7.64 2.60
CA THR A 156 -4.83 8.50 1.43
C THR A 156 -4.69 7.69 0.14
N ILE A 157 -3.87 6.64 0.16
CA ILE A 157 -3.61 5.79 -1.01
C ILE A 157 -4.78 4.87 -1.31
N LEU A 158 -5.30 4.17 -0.30
CA LEU A 158 -6.38 3.20 -0.47
C LEU A 158 -7.70 3.87 -0.88
N SER A 159 -8.00 5.06 -0.32
CA SER A 159 -9.21 5.80 -0.71
C SER A 159 -9.10 6.28 -2.15
N ALA A 160 -7.94 6.79 -2.57
CA ALA A 160 -7.73 7.18 -3.97
C ALA A 160 -7.90 5.98 -4.91
N LEU A 161 -7.27 4.84 -4.60
CA LEU A 161 -7.39 3.62 -5.40
C LEU A 161 -8.82 3.09 -5.50
N SER A 162 -9.60 3.17 -4.42
CA SER A 162 -10.97 2.64 -4.38
C SER A 162 -11.89 3.23 -5.46
N SER A 163 -11.63 4.47 -5.88
CA SER A 163 -12.39 5.16 -6.94
C SER A 163 -12.18 4.60 -8.36
N ASN A 164 -11.30 3.61 -8.53
CA ASN A 164 -11.15 2.85 -9.77
C ASN A 164 -12.09 1.64 -9.84
N TYR A 165 -12.75 1.29 -8.74
CA TYR A 165 -13.55 0.08 -8.60
C TYR A 165 -15.03 0.42 -8.46
N GLU A 166 -15.87 -0.43 -9.07
CA GLU A 166 -17.33 -0.30 -8.93
C GLU A 166 -17.81 -0.79 -7.55
N TYR A 167 -17.20 -1.85 -7.02
CA TYR A 167 -17.61 -2.48 -5.77
C TYR A 167 -16.53 -2.29 -4.71
N LEU A 168 -16.95 -1.88 -3.52
CA LEU A 168 -16.10 -1.58 -2.38
C LEU A 168 -16.65 -2.25 -1.13
N GLU A 169 -15.73 -2.78 -0.34
CA GLU A 169 -15.97 -3.16 1.04
C GLU A 169 -15.01 -2.39 1.93
N VAL A 170 -15.53 -1.73 2.96
CA VAL A 170 -14.70 -1.07 3.97
C VAL A 170 -14.58 -2.00 5.16
N ILE A 171 -13.35 -2.43 5.47
CA ILE A 171 -13.08 -3.36 6.57
C ILE A 171 -12.12 -2.71 7.57
N SER A 172 -12.45 -2.75 8.85
CA SER A 172 -11.53 -2.36 9.91
C SER A 172 -10.42 -3.39 10.10
N TRP A 173 -9.21 -2.95 10.45
CA TRP A 173 -8.13 -3.83 10.91
C TRP A 173 -8.58 -4.84 11.98
N ARG A 174 -9.58 -4.50 12.80
CA ARG A 174 -10.16 -5.39 13.84
C ARG A 174 -10.88 -6.60 13.26
N GLU A 175 -11.47 -6.46 12.08
CA GLU A 175 -12.23 -7.52 11.39
C GLU A 175 -11.32 -8.46 10.58
N LEU A 176 -10.05 -8.06 10.41
CA LEU A 176 -9.04 -8.89 9.74
C LEU A 176 -8.32 -9.85 10.69
N LEU A 177 -8.55 -9.70 12.01
CA LEU A 177 -8.04 -10.57 13.07
C LEU A 177 -8.57 -12.00 12.97
#